data_AF-A0A920GML6-F1
#
_entry.id   AF-A0A920GML6-F1
#
_cell.length_a   1.000
_cell.length_b   1.000
_cell.length_c   1.000
_cell.angle_alpha   90.00
_cell.angle_beta   90.00
_cell.angle_gamma   90.00
#
_symmetry.space_group_name_H-M   'P 1'
#
loop_
_entity.id
_entity.type
_entity.pdbx_description
1 polymer ?
#
loop_
_entity_poly.entity_id
_entity_poly.type
_entity_poly.pdbx_seq_one_letter_code
_entity_poly.pdbx_strand_id
1 'polypeptide(L)'
;MLSGQVALDDFAEARLSVPRVKIIADGSIQGYTGYLTEPYYVPFKGDSTYRGYPSVSREALFRQVAGLYERRIPVAIHCNGDASIDDGLDAIEAAMDAHPGRPRGL
;
A
#
# COMPACT_ATOMS: atom_id res chain seq x y z
N MET A 1 11.80 -6.28 5.27
CA MET A 1 12.43 -5.13 5.96
C MET A 1 11.96 -4.93 7.41
N LEU A 2 11.29 -5.91 8.04
CA LEU A 2 11.06 -5.96 9.50
C LEU A 2 11.11 -7.44 9.97
N SER A 3 12.17 -8.16 9.63
CA SER A 3 12.34 -9.59 9.93
C SER A 3 13.03 -9.85 11.29
N GLY A 4 12.86 -8.93 12.27
CA GLY A 4 13.60 -8.92 13.55
C GLY A 4 15.00 -8.34 13.34
N GLN A 5 15.37 -7.20 13.90
CA GLN A 5 15.66 -6.96 15.32
C GLN A 5 15.39 -5.50 15.76
N VAL A 6 14.62 -4.73 14.97
CA VAL A 6 14.43 -3.29 15.19
C VAL A 6 12.93 -2.98 15.17
N ALA A 7 12.45 -2.35 16.24
CA ALA A 7 11.10 -1.80 16.38
C ALA A 7 11.05 -0.36 15.85
N LEU A 8 9.85 0.14 15.55
CA LEU A 8 9.70 1.54 15.12
C LEU A 8 10.16 2.54 16.19
N ASP A 9 9.98 2.19 17.47
CA ASP A 9 10.39 3.01 18.61
C ASP A 9 11.91 3.16 18.72
N ASP A 10 12.69 2.24 18.13
CA ASP A 10 14.15 2.35 18.11
C ASP A 10 14.64 3.53 17.24
N PHE A 11 13.75 4.11 16.42
CA PHE A 11 14.03 5.30 15.61
C PHE A 11 13.45 6.59 16.20
N ALA A 12 12.80 6.54 17.36
CA ALA A 12 12.18 7.70 18.00
C ALA A 12 13.15 8.39 18.97
N GLU A 13 13.30 9.71 18.86
CA GLU A 13 14.18 10.50 19.74
C GLU A 13 13.60 11.90 20.00
N ALA A 14 13.51 12.31 21.27
CA ALA A 14 13.04 13.63 21.70
C ALA A 14 11.68 14.07 21.09
N ARG A 15 11.71 14.82 19.99
CA ARG A 15 10.52 15.30 19.25
C ARG A 15 10.22 14.49 17.98
N LEU A 16 11.06 13.51 17.64
CA LEU A 16 10.91 12.61 16.51
C LEU A 16 10.07 11.39 16.93
N SER A 17 9.05 11.06 16.14
CA SER A 17 8.25 9.83 16.29
C SER A 17 8.13 9.13 14.94
N VAL A 18 8.10 7.79 14.95
CA VAL A 18 7.94 6.97 13.74
C VAL A 18 6.73 6.02 13.89
N PRO A 19 5.50 6.54 14.06
CA PRO A 19 4.37 5.72 14.51
C PRO A 19 3.72 4.87 13.40
N ARG A 20 4.15 4.98 12.14
CA ARG A 20 3.42 4.47 10.98
C ARG A 20 4.36 3.93 9.91
N VAL A 21 3.84 3.02 9.10
CA VAL A 21 4.49 2.59 7.86
C VAL A 21 3.76 3.18 6.66
N LYS A 22 4.53 3.67 5.70
CA LYS A 22 4.04 4.14 4.40
C LYS A 22 4.37 3.11 3.33
N ILE A 23 3.36 2.62 2.61
CA ILE A 23 3.51 1.78 1.43
C ILE A 23 3.24 2.63 0.18
N ILE A 24 4.05 2.44 -0.86
CA ILE A 24 3.85 3.05 -2.18
C ILE A 24 3.42 1.96 -3.14
N ALA A 25 2.10 1.79 -3.33
CA ALA A 25 1.55 0.65 -4.06
C ALA A 25 1.63 0.82 -5.59
N ASP A 26 1.64 2.05 -6.10
CA ASP A 26 1.85 2.39 -7.50
C ASP A 26 2.60 3.73 -7.68
N GLY A 27 2.71 4.20 -8.92
CA GLY A 27 3.36 5.46 -9.27
C GLY A 27 2.40 6.66 -9.36
N SER A 28 2.48 7.42 -10.46
CA SER A 28 1.66 8.62 -10.68
C SER A 28 0.98 8.65 -12.03
N ILE A 29 -0.19 9.30 -12.09
CA ILE A 29 -0.96 9.44 -13.33
C ILE A 29 -0.16 10.21 -14.39
N GLN A 30 0.34 11.41 -14.06
CA GLN A 30 1.17 12.23 -14.95
C GLN A 30 2.46 11.52 -15.42
N GLY A 31 3.03 10.64 -14.59
CA GLY A 31 4.21 9.86 -14.95
C GLY A 31 3.91 8.60 -15.76
N TYR A 32 2.63 8.30 -16.05
CA TYR A 32 2.21 7.03 -16.65
C TYR A 32 2.68 5.80 -15.83
N THR A 33 2.72 5.93 -14.50
CA THR A 33 3.11 4.84 -13.60
C THR A 33 2.05 4.50 -12.56
N GLY A 34 0.91 5.18 -12.58
CA GLY A 34 -0.26 4.82 -11.77
C GLY A 34 -0.93 3.57 -12.34
N TYR A 35 -1.33 2.64 -11.49
CA TYR A 35 -1.88 1.34 -11.91
C TYR A 35 -3.40 1.41 -12.06
N LEU A 36 -3.87 1.46 -13.30
CA LEU A 36 -5.28 1.63 -13.65
C LEU A 36 -5.97 0.29 -13.94
N THR A 37 -7.29 0.18 -13.81
CA THR A 37 -8.04 -1.01 -14.26
C THR A 37 -8.08 -1.10 -15.79
N GLU A 38 -8.24 0.06 -16.44
CA GLU A 38 -8.29 0.23 -17.89
C GLU A 38 -7.04 0.95 -18.44
N PRO A 39 -6.76 0.86 -19.75
CA PRO A 39 -5.66 1.60 -20.36
C PRO A 39 -5.79 3.12 -20.17
N TYR A 40 -4.66 3.82 -20.15
CA TYR A 40 -4.62 5.27 -20.13
C TYR A 40 -5.36 5.87 -21.34
N TYR A 41 -6.14 6.93 -21.10
CA TYR A 41 -6.90 7.63 -22.16
C TYR A 41 -6.01 8.10 -23.32
N VAL A 42 -4.83 8.63 -23.00
CA VAL A 42 -3.81 8.94 -24.00
C VAL A 42 -2.79 7.80 -24.02
N PRO A 43 -2.54 7.13 -25.16
CA PRO A 43 -1.58 6.04 -25.26
C PRO A 43 -0.18 6.44 -24.80
N PHE A 44 0.41 5.64 -23.92
CA PHE A 44 1.78 5.88 -23.47
C PHE A 44 2.76 5.32 -24.49
N LYS A 45 3.60 6.18 -25.08
CA LYS A 45 4.60 5.78 -26.09
C LYS A 45 4.01 4.95 -27.25
N GLY A 46 2.74 5.22 -27.60
CA GLY A 46 2.03 4.52 -28.68
C GLY A 46 1.36 3.20 -28.26
N ASP A 47 1.49 2.75 -27.02
CA ASP A 47 0.78 1.58 -26.50
C ASP A 47 -0.62 1.99 -25.98
N SER A 48 -1.65 1.60 -26.71
CA SER A 48 -3.06 1.86 -26.36
C SER A 48 -3.62 0.88 -25.32
N THR A 49 -2.84 -0.12 -24.92
CA THR A 49 -3.21 -1.10 -23.88
C THR A 49 -2.53 -0.82 -22.55
N TYR A 50 -1.62 0.14 -22.52
CA TYR A 50 -0.83 0.47 -21.35
C TYR A 50 -1.70 1.05 -20.21
N ARG A 51 -1.60 0.44 -19.03
CA ARG A 51 -2.40 0.75 -17.84
C ARG A 51 -1.56 1.09 -16.60
N GLY A 52 -0.28 1.40 -16.79
CA GLY A 52 0.69 1.50 -15.69
C GLY A 52 0.94 0.17 -15.01
N TYR A 53 1.40 0.18 -13.77
CA TYR A 53 1.80 -1.03 -13.07
C TYR A 53 1.85 -0.86 -11.54
N PRO A 54 1.64 -1.93 -10.77
CA PRO A 54 1.85 -1.91 -9.33
C PRO A 54 3.35 -1.81 -9.00
N SER A 55 3.72 -0.88 -8.12
CA SER A 55 5.06 -0.79 -7.49
C SER A 55 5.27 -1.89 -6.44
N VAL A 56 4.18 -2.33 -5.80
CA VAL A 56 4.16 -3.48 -4.89
C VAL A 56 3.11 -4.45 -5.43
N SER A 57 3.50 -5.70 -5.71
CA SER A 57 2.54 -6.69 -6.21
C SER A 57 1.37 -6.86 -5.23
N ARG A 58 0.17 -7.15 -5.75
CA ARG A 58 -1.04 -7.37 -4.92
C ARG A 58 -0.77 -8.37 -3.79
N GLU A 59 -0.13 -9.50 -4.07
CA GLU A 59 0.21 -10.50 -3.06
C GLU A 59 1.13 -9.94 -1.96
N ALA A 60 2.16 -9.16 -2.34
CA ALA A 60 3.05 -8.53 -1.38
C ALA A 60 2.33 -7.44 -0.56
N LEU A 61 1.43 -6.68 -1.17
CA LEU A 61 0.62 -5.67 -0.48
C LEU A 61 -0.25 -6.33 0.59
N PHE A 62 -0.96 -7.40 0.25
CA PHE A 62 -1.78 -8.17 1.18
C PHE A 62 -0.95 -8.69 2.37
N ARG A 63 0.20 -9.32 2.10
CA ARG A 63 1.10 -9.82 3.16
C ARG A 63 1.61 -8.69 4.07
N GLN A 64 1.98 -7.55 3.50
CA GLN A 64 2.47 -6.40 4.26
C GLN A 64 1.38 -5.79 5.13
N VAL A 65 0.20 -5.53 4.56
CA VAL A 65 -0.94 -4.95 5.28
C VAL A 65 -1.40 -5.89 6.39
N ALA A 66 -1.53 -7.19 6.13
CA ALA A 66 -1.87 -8.18 7.15
C ALA A 66 -0.85 -8.18 8.30
N GLY A 67 0.45 -8.17 8.00
CA GLY A 67 1.50 -8.17 9.01
C GLY A 67 1.54 -6.88 9.85
N LEU A 68 1.28 -5.71 9.25
CA LEU A 68 1.20 -4.44 9.96
C LEU A 68 -0.06 -4.38 10.84
N TYR A 69 -1.19 -4.84 10.32
CA TYR A 69 -2.45 -4.92 11.04
C TYR A 69 -2.35 -5.85 12.26
N GLU A 70 -1.73 -7.02 12.09
CA GLU A 70 -1.46 -7.98 13.17
C GLU A 70 -0.69 -7.31 14.32
N ARG A 71 0.33 -6.50 13.98
CA ARG A 71 1.22 -5.77 14.89
C ARG A 71 0.66 -4.45 15.42
N ARG A 72 -0.55 -4.04 15.02
CA ARG A 72 -1.17 -2.74 15.35
C ARG A 72 -0.31 -1.55 14.93
N ILE A 73 0.39 -1.68 13.80
CA ILE A 73 1.13 -0.58 13.19
C ILE A 73 0.23 0.07 12.13
N PRO A 74 -0.17 1.34 12.30
CA PRO A 74 -0.95 2.03 11.30
C PRO A 74 -0.21 2.10 9.96
N VAL A 75 -0.93 1.83 8.88
CA VAL A 75 -0.41 1.89 7.52
C VAL A 75 -1.07 3.03 6.74
N ALA A 76 -0.26 3.79 5.99
CA ALA A 76 -0.75 4.65 4.93
C ALA A 76 -0.33 4.03 3.59
N ILE A 77 -1.26 3.88 2.66
CA ILE A 77 -1.00 3.32 1.34
C ILE A 77 -1.15 4.44 0.32
N HIS A 78 -0.12 4.68 -0.49
CA HIS A 78 -0.23 5.53 -1.67
C HIS A 78 -0.77 4.68 -2.81
N CYS A 79 -1.93 5.09 -3.34
CA CYS A 79 -2.57 4.52 -4.51
C CYS A 79 -3.09 5.67 -5.37
N ASN A 80 -2.60 5.79 -6.60
CA ASN A 80 -3.07 6.82 -7.54
C ASN A 80 -4.03 6.26 -8.58
N GLY A 81 -3.69 5.12 -9.17
CA GLY A 81 -4.56 4.44 -10.11
C GLY A 81 -5.66 3.65 -9.41
N ASP A 82 -6.79 3.48 -10.06
CA ASP A 82 -7.98 2.84 -9.51
C ASP A 82 -7.76 1.36 -9.20
N ALA A 83 -7.02 0.61 -10.03
CA ALA A 83 -6.66 -0.76 -9.71
C ALA A 83 -5.75 -0.85 -8.46
N SER A 84 -4.87 0.14 -8.26
CA SER A 84 -4.08 0.23 -7.01
C SER A 84 -4.95 0.58 -5.80
N ILE A 85 -6.00 1.37 -5.98
CA ILE A 85 -6.95 1.72 -4.91
C ILE A 85 -7.74 0.47 -4.50
N ASP A 86 -8.25 -0.29 -5.46
CA ASP A 86 -8.94 -1.56 -5.22
C ASP A 86 -8.04 -2.55 -4.47
N ASP A 87 -6.81 -2.75 -4.95
CA ASP A 87 -5.82 -3.61 -4.27
C ASP A 87 -5.56 -3.17 -2.81
N GLY A 88 -5.49 -1.86 -2.57
CA GLY A 88 -5.29 -1.30 -1.22
C GLY A 88 -6.47 -1.50 -0.29
N LEU A 89 -7.69 -1.28 -0.78
CA LEU A 89 -8.93 -1.48 -0.01
C LEU A 89 -9.14 -2.95 0.30
N ASP A 90 -8.99 -3.83 -0.69
CA ASP A 90 -9.14 -5.27 -0.51
C ASP A 90 -8.11 -5.82 0.49
N ALA A 91 -6.87 -5.32 0.46
CA ALA A 91 -5.84 -5.74 1.42
C ALA A 91 -6.20 -5.35 2.86
N ILE A 92 -6.79 -4.17 3.06
CA ILE A 92 -7.27 -3.71 4.37
C ILE A 92 -8.46 -4.55 4.83
N GLU A 93 -9.44 -4.78 3.95
CA GLU A 93 -10.61 -5.61 4.24
C GLU A 93 -10.20 -7.03 4.62
N ALA A 94 -9.34 -7.68 3.82
CA ALA A 94 -8.83 -9.01 4.12
C ALA A 94 -8.08 -9.09 5.45
N ALA A 95 -7.31 -8.06 5.81
CA ALA A 95 -6.62 -8.00 7.11
C ALA A 95 -7.59 -7.84 8.28
N MET A 96 -8.67 -7.08 8.10
CA MET A 96 -9.74 -6.91 9.10
C MET A 96 -10.53 -8.21 9.30
N ASP A 97 -10.91 -8.88 8.22
CA ASP A 97 -11.67 -10.13 8.27
C ASP A 97 -10.86 -11.27 8.92
N ALA A 98 -9.55 -11.29 8.72
CA ALA A 98 -8.66 -12.24 9.41
C ALA A 98 -8.54 -11.99 10.93
N HIS A 99 -9.00 -10.83 11.44
CA HIS A 99 -8.88 -10.44 12.85
C HIS A 99 -10.22 -9.90 13.42
N PRO A 100 -11.27 -10.74 13.48
CA PRO A 100 -12.59 -10.31 13.94
C PRO A 100 -12.51 -9.83 15.40
N GLY A 101 -13.11 -8.67 15.69
CA GLY A 101 -13.14 -8.06 17.03
C GLY A 101 -12.08 -7.00 17.30
N ARG A 102 -11.22 -6.65 16.33
CA ARG A 102 -10.34 -5.48 16.44
C ARG A 102 -11.08 -4.20 16.00
N PRO A 103 -11.01 -3.08 16.77
CA PRO A 103 -11.68 -1.84 16.40
C PRO A 103 -11.08 -1.23 15.13
N ARG A 104 -11.94 -0.57 14.33
CA ARG A 104 -11.54 0.16 13.12
C ARG A 104 -10.73 1.41 13.51
N GLY A 105 -9.59 1.65 12.85
CA GLY A 105 -8.81 2.89 13.00
C GLY A 105 -7.48 2.78 13.76
N LEU A 106 -6.89 1.58 13.82
CA LEU A 106 -5.49 1.42 14.20
C LEU A 106 -4.57 2.05 13.15
#